data_AF-A0AAE3KPY6-F1
#
_entry.id   AF-A0AAE3KPY6-F1
#
_cell.length_a   1.000
_cell.length_b   1.000
_cell.length_c   1.000
_cell.angle_alpha   90.00
_cell.angle_beta   90.00
_cell.angle_gamma   90.00
#
_symmetry.space_group_name_H-M   'P 1'
#
loop_
_entity.id
_entity.type
_entity.pdbx_description
1 polymer ?
#
loop_
_entity_poly.entity_id
_entity_poly.type
_entity_poly.pdbx_seq_one_letter_code
_entity_poly.pdbx_strand_id
1 'polypeptide(L)'
;MGRDLSDSQRQKRSAEAYANKCFSAFYGSVEDRKTLKTFDAFSLVAHRYPEAACLWLAQLENISPADILNIFNRINRSRISPEASGFARAILEINKHRLFTLRETLL
;
A
#
# COMPACT_ATOMS: atom_id res chain seq x y z
N MET A 1 10.17 -11.47 2.16
CA MET A 1 8.76 -11.92 2.24
C MET A 1 8.26 -12.58 0.95
N GLY A 2 8.61 -12.08 -0.25
CA GLY A 2 8.31 -12.80 -1.51
C GLY A 2 9.48 -13.61 -2.07
N ARG A 3 10.72 -13.08 -2.00
CA ARG A 3 11.89 -13.55 -2.77
C ARG A 3 12.20 -15.05 -2.63
N ASP A 4 11.96 -15.64 -1.46
CA ASP A 4 12.27 -17.05 -1.18
C ASP A 4 11.12 -18.02 -1.48
N LEU A 5 9.97 -17.51 -1.95
CA LEU A 5 8.80 -18.34 -2.29
C LEU A 5 8.89 -18.83 -3.74
N SER A 6 8.46 -20.07 -3.99
CA SER A 6 8.24 -20.56 -5.35
C SER A 6 7.09 -19.80 -6.04
N ASP A 7 7.05 -19.79 -7.36
CA ASP A 7 5.95 -19.16 -8.11
C ASP A 7 4.58 -19.77 -7.76
N SER A 8 4.53 -21.09 -7.52
CA SER A 8 3.33 -21.79 -7.06
C SER A 8 2.88 -21.35 -5.66
N GLN A 9 3.80 -20.98 -4.78
CA GLN A 9 3.48 -20.42 -3.47
C GLN A 9 3.04 -18.96 -3.55
N ARG A 10 3.63 -18.17 -4.46
CA ARG A 10 3.25 -16.77 -4.68
C ARG A 10 1.84 -16.65 -5.26
N GLN A 11 1.46 -17.51 -6.21
CA GLN A 11 0.12 -17.56 -6.78
C GLN A 11 -0.98 -17.83 -5.74
N LYS A 12 -0.65 -18.50 -4.62
CA LYS A 12 -1.57 -18.76 -3.50
C LYS A 12 -1.70 -17.59 -2.52
N ARG A 13 -0.96 -16.49 -2.71
CA ARG A 13 -1.03 -15.30 -1.83
C ARG A 13 -1.96 -14.27 -2.44
N SER A 14 -2.95 -13.81 -1.68
CA SER A 14 -3.79 -12.69 -2.10
C SER A 14 -3.05 -11.35 -1.94
N ALA A 15 -3.40 -10.38 -2.78
CA ALA A 15 -2.92 -9.00 -2.66
C ALA A 15 -3.25 -8.40 -1.28
N GLU A 16 -4.41 -8.78 -0.73
CA GLU A 16 -4.84 -8.39 0.61
C GLU A 16 -3.95 -8.96 1.71
N ALA A 17 -3.65 -10.27 1.67
CA ALA A 17 -2.75 -10.89 2.65
C ALA A 17 -1.35 -10.27 2.59
N TYR A 18 -0.90 -9.86 1.41
CA TYR A 18 0.36 -9.13 1.24
C TYR A 18 0.28 -7.72 1.82
N ALA A 19 -0.73 -6.93 1.46
CA ALA A 19 -0.93 -5.57 1.97
C ALA A 19 -1.03 -5.54 3.50
N ASN A 20 -1.66 -6.54 4.11
CA ASN A 20 -1.80 -6.68 5.57
C ASN A 20 -0.52 -7.09 6.31
N LYS A 21 0.52 -7.53 5.58
CA LYS A 21 1.82 -7.96 6.11
C LYS A 21 2.97 -7.03 5.75
N CYS A 22 2.73 -5.97 5.00
CA CYS A 22 3.78 -5.03 4.62
C CYS A 22 4.27 -4.23 5.84
N PHE A 23 5.56 -4.30 6.10
CA PHE A 23 6.25 -3.55 7.15
C PHE A 23 6.89 -2.29 6.58
N SER A 24 6.85 -1.22 7.36
CA SER A 24 7.62 0.00 7.13
C SER A 24 9.03 -0.13 7.73
N ALA A 25 9.85 0.90 7.55
CA ALA A 25 11.12 1.03 8.27
C ALA A 25 10.98 1.75 9.62
N PHE A 26 9.77 2.20 9.99
CA PHE A 26 9.54 3.00 11.19
C PHE A 26 9.20 2.13 12.40
N TYR A 27 9.70 2.51 13.56
CA TYR A 27 9.31 1.98 14.87
C TYR A 27 8.36 2.99 15.53
N GLY A 28 7.40 2.52 16.33
CA GLY A 28 6.47 3.40 17.04
C GLY A 28 7.12 4.07 18.26
N SER A 29 8.00 3.33 18.93
CA SER A 29 8.83 3.79 20.05
C SER A 29 10.23 3.18 20.00
N VAL A 30 11.15 3.71 20.82
CA VAL A 30 12.52 3.19 20.94
C VAL A 30 12.58 1.80 21.59
N GLU A 31 11.56 1.42 22.38
CA GLU A 31 11.45 0.10 23.00
C GLU A 31 10.85 -0.96 22.06
N ASP A 32 10.31 -0.55 20.91
CA ASP A 32 9.65 -1.48 20.00
C ASP A 32 10.66 -2.43 19.36
N ARG A 33 10.40 -3.73 19.54
CA ARG A 33 11.23 -4.79 18.93
C ARG A 33 10.93 -5.04 17.46
N LYS A 34 9.88 -4.41 16.93
CA LYS A 34 9.42 -4.60 15.55
C LYS A 34 8.97 -3.28 14.95
N THR A 35 9.23 -3.12 13.66
CA THR A 35 8.73 -1.99 12.89
C THR A 35 7.21 -2.04 12.76
N LEU A 36 6.59 -0.87 12.62
CA LEU A 36 5.19 -0.70 12.28
C LEU A 36 4.90 -1.24 10.89
N LYS A 37 3.67 -1.69 10.66
CA LYS A 37 3.18 -1.92 9.30
C LYS A 37 3.08 -0.60 8.54
N THR A 38 3.13 -0.65 7.22
CA THR A 38 3.06 0.55 6.37
C THR A 38 1.82 1.39 6.66
N PHE A 39 0.66 0.73 6.80
CA PHE A 39 -0.59 1.41 7.15
C PHE A 39 -0.56 2.01 8.57
N ASP A 40 -0.06 1.24 9.55
CA ASP A 40 -0.02 1.68 10.95
C ASP A 40 0.91 2.89 11.11
N ALA A 41 2.04 2.91 10.39
CA ALA A 41 2.95 4.05 10.35
C ALA A 41 2.27 5.30 9.78
N PHE A 42 1.54 5.17 8.67
CA PHE A 42 0.79 6.30 8.11
C PHE A 42 -0.30 6.77 9.09
N SER A 43 -1.08 5.84 9.65
CA SER A 43 -2.14 6.14 10.63
C SER A 43 -1.59 6.90 11.83
N LEU A 44 -0.48 6.46 12.42
CA LEU A 44 0.14 7.11 13.56
C LEU A 44 0.57 8.55 13.24
N VAL A 45 1.18 8.79 12.08
CA VAL A 45 1.58 10.14 11.66
C VAL A 45 0.38 11.00 11.30
N ALA A 46 -0.65 10.42 10.69
CA ALA A 46 -1.86 11.12 10.29
C ALA A 46 -2.64 11.66 11.48
N HIS A 47 -2.76 10.90 12.58
CA HIS A 47 -3.38 11.40 13.81
C HIS A 47 -2.57 12.53 14.47
N ARG A 48 -1.25 12.57 14.26
CA ARG A 48 -0.39 13.66 14.76
C ARG A 48 -0.47 14.92 13.90
N TYR A 49 -0.67 14.76 12.59
CA TYR A 49 -0.70 15.84 11.60
C TYR A 49 -1.90 15.70 10.67
N PRO A 50 -3.14 15.85 11.17
CA PRO A 50 -4.36 15.53 10.43
C PRO A 50 -4.55 16.43 9.19
N GLU A 51 -4.21 17.71 9.27
CA GLU A 51 -4.29 18.63 8.12
C GLU A 51 -3.42 18.16 6.94
N ALA A 52 -2.17 17.81 7.22
CA ALA A 52 -1.25 17.31 6.21
C ALA A 52 -1.73 15.97 5.63
N ALA A 53 -2.23 15.07 6.48
CA ALA A 53 -2.79 13.79 6.04
C ALA A 53 -4.00 14.00 5.11
N CYS A 54 -4.93 14.89 5.48
CA CYS A 54 -6.10 15.22 4.67
C CYS A 54 -5.70 15.79 3.29
N LEU A 55 -4.69 16.65 3.22
CA LEU A 55 -4.16 17.16 1.95
C LEU A 55 -3.65 16.03 1.04
N TRP A 56 -2.85 15.11 1.58
CA TRP A 56 -2.34 13.97 0.80
C TRP A 56 -3.45 13.00 0.40
N LEU A 57 -4.44 12.77 1.26
CA LEU A 57 -5.59 11.92 0.96
C LEU A 57 -6.50 12.55 -0.10
N ALA A 58 -6.66 13.87 -0.12
CA ALA A 58 -7.36 14.59 -1.19
C ALA A 58 -6.63 14.44 -2.54
N GLN A 59 -5.29 14.48 -2.54
CA GLN A 59 -4.53 14.19 -3.76
C GLN A 59 -4.73 12.74 -4.23
N LEU A 60 -4.75 11.78 -3.29
CA LEU A 60 -4.98 10.37 -3.59
C LEU A 60 -6.38 10.10 -4.18
N GLU A 61 -7.40 10.87 -3.76
CA GLU A 61 -8.76 10.82 -4.29
C GLU A 61 -8.83 11.12 -5.78
N ASN A 62 -8.02 12.08 -6.24
CA ASN A 62 -7.96 12.49 -7.65
C ASN A 62 -7.28 11.46 -8.57
N ILE A 63 -6.63 10.43 -8.04
CA ILE A 63 -5.96 9.39 -8.84
C ILE A 63 -6.96 8.31 -9.22
N SER A 64 -7.32 8.21 -10.50
CA SER A 64 -8.29 7.22 -10.98
C SER A 64 -7.65 5.83 -11.23
N PRO A 65 -8.46 4.75 -11.26
CA PRO A 65 -7.97 3.43 -11.69
C PRO A 65 -7.38 3.43 -13.10
N ALA A 66 -7.84 4.34 -13.98
CA ALA A 66 -7.31 4.51 -15.33
C ALA A 66 -5.91 5.12 -15.33
N ASP A 67 -5.64 6.09 -14.45
CA ASP A 67 -4.30 6.68 -14.28
C ASP A 67 -3.30 5.62 -13.83
N ILE A 68 -3.70 4.79 -12.86
CA ILE A 68 -2.90 3.66 -12.40
C ILE A 68 -2.61 2.70 -13.55
N LEU A 69 -3.64 2.25 -14.29
CA LEU A 69 -3.46 1.36 -15.44
C LEU A 69 -2.52 1.97 -16.50
N ASN A 70 -2.66 3.27 -16.79
CA ASN A 70 -1.81 3.98 -17.75
C ASN A 70 -0.34 3.98 -17.32
N ILE A 71 -0.05 4.16 -16.02
CA ILE A 71 1.32 4.06 -15.50
C ILE A 71 1.88 2.65 -15.68
N PHE A 72 1.11 1.62 -15.31
CA PHE A 72 1.56 0.23 -15.46
C PHE A 72 1.78 -0.18 -16.93
N ASN A 73 0.97 0.34 -17.85
CA ASN A 73 1.13 0.07 -19.29
C ASN A 73 2.39 0.69 -19.89
N ARG A 74 2.99 1.71 -19.24
CA ARG A 74 4.27 2.29 -19.65
C ARG A 74 5.47 1.47 -19.19
N ILE A 75 5.31 0.54 -18.26
CA ILE A 75 6.39 -0.33 -17.80
C ILE A 75 6.64 -1.40 -18.87
N ASN A 76 7.89 -1.53 -19.30
CA ASN A 76 8.29 -2.55 -20.27
C ASN A 76 7.88 -3.96 -19.76
N ARG A 77 7.19 -4.75 -20.60
CA ARG A 77 6.68 -6.09 -20.25
C ARG A 77 7.78 -7.09 -19.87
N SER A 78 9.03 -6.86 -20.29
CA SER A 78 10.20 -7.63 -19.82
C SER A 78 10.58 -7.37 -18.36
N ARG A 79 10.13 -6.26 -17.77
CA ARG A 79 10.42 -5.85 -16.38
C ARG A 79 9.29 -6.23 -15.41
N ILE A 80 8.07 -6.38 -15.90
CA ILE A 80 6.90 -6.75 -15.09
C ILE A 80 5.93 -7.61 -15.89
N SER A 81 5.58 -8.77 -15.34
CA SER A 81 4.57 -9.65 -15.95
C SER A 81 3.16 -9.05 -15.81
N PRO A 82 2.20 -9.46 -16.64
CA PRO A 82 0.80 -9.07 -16.49
C PRO A 82 0.23 -9.38 -15.09
N GLU A 83 0.57 -10.54 -14.52
CA GLU A 83 0.13 -10.98 -13.20
C GLU A 83 0.73 -10.10 -12.10
N ALA A 84 2.03 -9.80 -12.17
CA ALA A 84 2.70 -8.91 -11.23
C ALA A 84 2.12 -7.47 -11.30
N SER A 85 1.79 -7.00 -12.49
CA SER A 85 1.09 -5.72 -12.67
C SER A 85 -0.29 -5.75 -12.04
N GLY A 86 -1.08 -6.79 -12.28
CA GLY A 86 -2.41 -6.96 -11.67
C GLY A 86 -2.34 -7.00 -10.14
N PHE A 87 -1.39 -7.76 -9.60
CA PHE A 87 -1.16 -7.85 -8.15
C PHE A 87 -0.78 -6.51 -7.53
N ALA A 88 0.14 -5.77 -8.15
CA ALA A 88 0.56 -4.46 -7.67
C ALA A 88 -0.58 -3.43 -7.71
N ARG A 89 -1.39 -3.44 -8.77
CA ARG A 89 -2.60 -2.60 -8.86
C ARG A 89 -3.61 -2.93 -7.77
N ALA A 90 -3.83 -4.21 -7.48
CA ALA A 90 -4.72 -4.63 -6.41
C ALA A 90 -4.24 -4.14 -5.02
N ILE A 91 -2.93 -4.17 -4.76
CA ILE A 91 -2.36 -3.61 -3.51
C ILE A 91 -2.64 -2.11 -3.39
N LEU A 92 -2.49 -1.35 -4.48
CA LEU A 92 -2.78 0.08 -4.48
C LEU A 92 -4.24 0.34 -4.14
N GLU A 93 -5.17 -0.41 -4.74
CA GLU A 93 -6.60 -0.26 -4.48
C GLU A 93 -6.98 -0.59 -3.04
N ILE A 94 -6.49 -1.73 -2.52
CA ILE A 94 -6.71 -2.14 -1.13
C ILE A 94 -6.24 -1.07 -0.15
N ASN A 95 -5.02 -0.54 -0.35
CA ASN A 95 -4.49 0.50 0.52
C ASN A 95 -5.23 1.83 0.36
N LYS A 96 -5.65 2.19 -0.86
CA LYS A 96 -6.45 3.40 -1.11
C LYS A 96 -7.77 3.37 -0.34
N HIS A 97 -8.51 2.25 -0.39
CA HIS A 97 -9.73 2.09 0.40
C HIS A 97 -9.48 2.22 1.90
N ARG A 98 -8.47 1.53 2.45
CA ARG A 98 -8.14 1.60 3.88
C ARG A 98 -7.79 3.02 4.32
N LEU A 99 -7.08 3.77 3.48
CA LEU A 99 -6.69 5.15 3.74
C LEU A 99 -7.89 6.11 3.71
N PHE A 100 -8.89 5.85 2.88
CA PHE A 100 -10.14 6.63 2.90
C PHE A 100 -11.01 6.33 4.11
N THR A 101 -11.10 5.07 4.55
CA THR A 101 -11.74 4.74 5.83
C THR A 101 -11.01 5.42 6.99
N LEU A 102 -9.68 5.46 6.98
CA LEU A 102 -8.91 6.21 7.98
C LEU A 102 -9.24 7.71 7.96
N ARG A 103 -9.47 8.32 6.79
CA ARG A 103 -9.81 9.75 6.68
C ARG A 103 -11.02 10.13 7.55
N GLU A 104 -11.99 9.24 7.67
CA GLU A 104 -13.21 9.43 8.47
C GLU A 104 -12.91 9.55 9.98
N THR A 105 -11.76 9.06 10.44
CA THR A 105 -11.34 9.13 11.85
C THR A 105 -10.40 10.29 12.15
N LEU A 106 -10.01 11.08 11.14
CA LEU A 106 -9.10 12.23 11.29
C LEU A 106 -9.86 13.58 11.43
N LEU A 107 -11.18 13.55 11.25
CA LEU A 107 -12.11 14.68 11.43
C LEU A 107 -12.61 14.72 12.88
#